data_AF-A0A920T6B9-F1
#
_entry.id   AF-A0A920T6B9-F1
#
_cell.length_a   1.000
_cell.length_b   1.000
_cell.length_c   1.000
_cell.angle_alpha   90.00
_cell.angle_beta   90.00
_cell.angle_gamma   90.00
#
_symmetry.space_group_name_H-M   'P 1'
#
loop_
_entity.id
_entity.type
_entity.pdbx_description
1 polymer ?
#
loop_
_entity_poly.entity_id
_entity_poly.type
_entity_poly.pdbx_seq_one_letter_code
_entity_poly.pdbx_strand_id
1 'polypeptide(L)' 'MVTLDLDYSRIAKILKKVNYSGYISLEFEGKEDPNIGVPKSLNYCVMLFLNFSL' A
#
# COMPACT_ATOMS: atom_id res chain seq x y z
N MET A 1 6.06 6.36 19.33
CA MET A 1 5.00 5.80 18.45
C MET A 1 5.70 4.87 17.49
N VAL A 2 5.29 3.60 17.40
CA VAL A 2 5.93 2.64 16.49
C VAL A 2 5.53 3.03 15.08
N THR A 3 6.46 3.61 14.32
CA THR A 3 6.31 3.78 12.88
C THR A 3 6.74 2.46 12.25
N LEU A 4 5.79 1.72 11.68
CA LEU A 4 6.10 0.51 10.92
C LEU A 4 6.74 0.95 9.60
N ASP A 5 8.07 0.96 9.56
CA ASP A 5 8.84 1.40 8.40
C ASP A 5 8.87 0.27 7.36
N LEU A 6 7.80 0.17 6.59
CA LEU A 6 7.66 -0.81 5.52
C LEU A 6 8.34 -0.30 4.25
N ASP A 7 9.28 -1.09 3.72
CA ASP A 7 9.86 -0.85 2.40
C ASP A 7 8.88 -1.28 1.29
N TYR A 8 7.96 -0.38 0.99
CA TYR A 8 6.96 -0.52 -0.06
C TYR A 8 7.57 -0.73 -1.46
N SER A 9 8.75 -0.18 -1.72
CA SER A 9 9.45 -0.33 -3.00
C SER A 9 9.92 -1.78 -3.20
N ARG A 10 10.45 -2.40 -2.14
CA ARG A 10 10.85 -3.81 -2.16
C ARG A 10 9.64 -4.73 -2.34
N ILE A 11 8.54 -4.46 -1.66
CA ILE A 11 7.31 -5.26 -1.74
C ILE A 11 6.75 -5.23 -3.17
N ALA A 12 6.61 -4.04 -3.76
CA ALA A 12 6.13 -3.88 -5.14
C ALA A 12 6.98 -4.66 -6.15
N LYS A 13 8.32 -4.64 -6.00
CA LYS A 13 9.24 -5.42 -6.85
C LYS A 13 9.04 -6.93 -6.73
N ILE A 14 8.80 -7.45 -5.53
CA ILE A 14 8.56 -8.89 -5.30
C ILE A 14 7.27 -9.32 -6.00
N LEU A 15 6.18 -8.56 -5.82
CA LEU A 15 4.88 -8.87 -6.44
C LEU A 15 4.95 -8.81 -7.97
N LYS A 16 5.64 -7.81 -8.53
CA LYS A 16 5.88 -7.70 -9.98
C LYS A 16 6.71 -8.87 -10.51
N LYS A 17 7.77 -9.29 -9.79
CA LYS A 17 8.65 -10.40 -10.19
C LYS A 17 7.90 -11.72 -10.37
N VAL A 18 6.85 -11.96 -9.59
CA VAL A 18 6.04 -13.18 -9.67
C VAL A 18 4.77 -13.01 -10.52
N ASN A 19 4.63 -11.88 -11.22
CA ASN A 19 3.45 -11.54 -12.01
C ASN A 19 2.13 -11.66 -11.21
N TYR A 20 2.14 -11.21 -9.96
CA TYR A 20 0.96 -11.23 -9.12
C TYR A 20 -0.12 -10.29 -9.69
N SER A 21 -1.30 -10.85 -9.95
CA SER A 21 -2.47 -10.14 -10.53
C SER A 21 -3.72 -10.29 -9.66
N GLY A 22 -3.56 -10.76 -8.42
CA GLY A 22 -4.65 -10.87 -7.46
C GLY A 22 -4.97 -9.54 -6.77
N TYR A 23 -5.90 -9.60 -5.82
CA TYR A 23 -6.30 -8.42 -5.05
C TYR A 23 -5.27 -8.10 -3.94
N ILE A 24 -5.14 -6.82 -3.64
CA ILE A 24 -4.40 -6.31 -2.48
C ILE A 24 -5.43 -5.72 -1.54
N SER A 25 -5.60 -6.33 -0.37
CA SER A 25 -6.48 -5.82 0.67
C SER A 25 -5.74 -4.83 1.55
N LEU A 26 -6.38 -3.70 1.85
CA LEU A 26 -5.86 -2.71 2.77
C LEU A 26 -6.56 -2.86 4.13
N GLU A 27 -5.79 -3.17 5.17
CA GLU A 27 -6.26 -3.17 6.55
C GLU A 27 -5.83 -1.86 7.23
N PHE A 28 -6.79 -1.16 7.85
CA PHE A 28 -6.56 0.14 8.47
C PHE A 28 -6.80 0.08 9.98
N GLU A 29 -5.73 0.16 10.77
CA GLU A 29 -5.76 0.20 12.24
C GLU A 29 -5.29 1.58 12.78
N GLY A 30 -5.37 2.62 11.95
CA GLY A 30 -4.95 3.97 12.31
C GLY A 30 -5.86 4.62 13.37
N LYS A 31 -5.32 5.61 14.08
CA LYS A 31 -6.08 6.40 15.07
C LYS A 31 -6.91 7.55 14.47
N GLU A 32 -6.74 7.83 13.18
CA GLU A 32 -7.50 8.87 12.47
C GLU A 32 -8.94 8.39 12.21
N ASP A 33 -9.87 9.34 12.01
CA ASP A 33 -11.23 9.03 11.55
C ASP A 33 -11.17 8.11 10.31
N PRO A 34 -11.87 6.96 10.31
CA PRO A 34 -11.84 6.01 9.20
C PRO A 34 -12.24 6.63 7.85
N ASN A 35 -13.16 7.59 7.86
CA ASN A 35 -13.62 8.28 6.64
C ASN A 35 -12.54 9.19 6.03
N ILE A 36 -11.46 9.47 6.79
CA ILE A 36 -10.33 10.29 6.36
C ILE A 36 -9.10 9.41 6.13
N GLY A 37 -8.80 8.52 7.08
CA GLY A 37 -7.61 7.68 7.05
C GLY A 37 -7.66 6.60 5.98
N VAL A 38 -8.80 5.93 5.80
CA VAL A 38 -8.93 4.85 4.80
C VAL A 38 -8.73 5.40 3.38
N PRO A 39 -9.38 6.50 2.94
CA PRO A 39 -9.12 7.07 1.61
C PRO A 39 -7.66 7.49 1.38
N LYS A 40 -6.99 8.05 2.40
CA LYS A 40 -5.57 8.42 2.30
C LYS A 40 -4.68 7.20 2.10
N SER A 41 -4.87 6.16 2.90
CA SER A 41 -4.12 4.91 2.81
C SER A 41 -4.35 4.20 1.47
N LEU A 42 -5.59 4.22 0.96
CA LEU A 42 -5.91 3.65 -0.35
C LEU A 42 -5.18 4.40 -1.47
N ASN A 43 -5.21 5.74 -1.46
CA ASN A 43 -4.56 6.55 -2.49
C ASN A 43 -3.04 6.31 -2.50
N TYR A 44 -2.41 6.24 -1.34
CA TYR A 44 -0.98 5.91 -1.24
C TYR A 44 -0.67 4.52 -1.80
N CYS A 45 -1.47 3.51 -1.47
CA CYS A 45 -1.32 2.16 -2.00
C CYS A 45 -1.45 2.14 -3.54
N VAL A 46 -2.48 2.78 -4.10
CA VAL A 46 -2.67 2.88 -5.55
C VAL A 46 -1.49 3.59 -6.22
N MET A 47 -1.05 4.73 -5.66
CA MET A 47 0.08 5.51 -6.18
C MET A 47 1.36 4.68 -6.23
N LEU A 48 1.63 3.89 -5.19
CA LEU A 48 2.78 2.99 -5.15
C LEU A 48 2.75 2.03 -6.34
N PHE A 49 1.66 1.27 -6.54
CA PHE A 49 1.61 0.24 -7.59
C PHE A 49 1.56 0.81 -9.01
N LEU A 50 1.04 2.02 -9.21
CA LEU A 50 1.07 2.71 -10.51
C LEU A 50 2.48 3.18 -10.89
N ASN A 51 3.22 3.78 -9.96
CA ASN A 51 4.57 4.30 -10.24
C ASN A 51 5.61 3.19 -10.46
N PHE A 52 5.35 1.95 -10.04
CA PHE A 52 6.21 0.79 -10.30
C PHE A 52 5.81 0.01 -11.58
N SER A 53 4.73 0.41 -12.25
CA SER A 53 4.32 -0.18 -13.54
C SER A 53 4.96 0.51 -14.76
N LEU A 54 5.61 1.66 -14.59
CA LEU A 54 6.39 2.36 -15.63
C LEU A 54 7.88 2.03 -15.55
#